data_AF-A0A257ZUX2-F1
#
_entry.id   AF-A0A257ZUX2-F1
#
_cell.length_a   1.000
_cell.length_b   1.000
_cell.length_c   1.000
_cell.angle_alpha   90.00
_cell.angle_beta   90.00
_cell.angle_gamma   90.00
#
_symmetry.space_group_name_H-M   'P 1'
#
loop_
_entity.id
_entity.type
_entity.pdbx_description
1 polymer ?
#
loop_
_entity_poly.entity_id
_entity_poly.type
_entity_poly.pdbx_seq_one_letter_code
_entity_poly.pdbx_strand_id
1 'polypeptide(L)'
;MKLTADTPSRAIWWIVLVAVLVLLINVARRAPEISELLAGGGGDDLMRLQQVRDWLGGQSWFDTTQYRILPPEGVSIHWSRYVDLGIAAFLVPASWF
;
A
#
# COMPACT_ATOMS: atom_id res chain seq x y z
N MET A 1 7.56 -30.17 -30.32
CA MET A 1 7.68 -30.18 -28.85
C MET A 1 6.42 -29.57 -28.27
N LYS A 2 5.50 -30.37 -27.69
CA LYS A 2 4.28 -29.87 -27.05
C LYS A 2 4.61 -29.51 -25.60
N LEU A 3 4.47 -28.24 -25.22
CA LEU A 3 4.54 -27.81 -23.82
C LEU A 3 3.29 -28.33 -23.11
N THR A 4 3.43 -29.38 -22.29
CA THR A 4 2.39 -29.77 -21.35
C THR A 4 2.45 -28.82 -20.17
N ALA A 5 1.36 -28.09 -19.90
CA ALA A 5 1.29 -27.25 -18.71
C ALA A 5 1.30 -28.15 -17.48
N ASP A 6 2.34 -28.07 -16.66
CA ASP A 6 2.37 -28.75 -15.37
C ASP A 6 1.22 -28.21 -14.52
N THR A 7 0.38 -29.13 -14.04
CA THR A 7 -0.72 -28.76 -13.15
C THR A 7 -0.13 -28.30 -11.82
N PRO A 8 -0.47 -27.10 -11.31
CA PRO A 8 0.08 -26.62 -10.05
C PRO A 8 -0.20 -27.63 -8.94
N SER A 9 0.83 -27.93 -8.14
CA SER A 9 0.71 -28.94 -7.09
C SER A 9 -0.37 -28.53 -6.08
N ARG A 10 -1.15 -29.50 -5.60
CA ARG A 10 -2.21 -29.26 -4.60
C ARG A 10 -1.67 -28.61 -3.32
N ALA A 11 -0.37 -28.74 -3.05
CA ALA A 11 0.32 -28.07 -1.96
C ALA A 11 0.29 -26.54 -2.07
N ILE A 12 0.36 -25.98 -3.28
CA ILE A 12 0.29 -24.53 -3.50
C ILE A 12 -1.03 -23.98 -2.96
N TRP A 13 -2.14 -24.65 -3.23
CA TRP A 13 -3.46 -24.23 -2.76
C TRP A 13 -3.58 -24.28 -1.23
N TRP A 14 -2.98 -25.29 -0.59
CA TRP A 14 -2.93 -25.35 0.88
C TRP A 14 -2.07 -24.23 1.47
N ILE A 15 -0.92 -23.91 0.85
CA ILE A 15 -0.06 -22.79 1.28
C ILE A 15 -0.82 -21.47 1.17
N VAL A 16 -1.51 -21.25 0.04
CA VAL A 16 -2.34 -20.04 -0.17
C VAL A 16 -3.45 -19.98 0.88
N LEU A 17 -4.16 -21.08 1.13
CA LEU A 17 -5.24 -21.11 2.12
C LEU A 17 -4.73 -20.77 3.52
N VAL A 18 -3.60 -21.36 3.93
CA VAL A 18 -2.98 -21.07 5.23
C VAL A 18 -2.53 -19.62 5.30
N ALA A 19 -1.92 -19.06 4.24
CA ALA A 19 -1.52 -17.65 4.21
C ALA A 19 -2.71 -16.70 4.35
N VAL A 20 -3.82 -16.99 3.65
CA VAL A 20 -5.07 -16.22 3.77
C VAL A 20 -5.64 -16.34 5.18
N LEU A 21 -5.67 -17.54 5.78
CA LEU A 21 -6.16 -17.73 7.13
C LEU A 21 -5.33 -16.95 8.16
N VAL A 22 -4.00 -16.99 8.04
CA VAL A 22 -3.09 -16.21 8.90
C VAL A 22 -3.34 -14.71 8.72
N LEU A 23 -3.51 -14.22 7.49
CA LEU A 23 -3.85 -12.82 7.23
C LEU A 23 -5.14 -12.43 7.93
N LEU A 24 -6.22 -13.21 7.77
CA LEU A 24 -7.52 -12.94 8.38
C LEU A 24 -7.45 -12.92 9.91
N ILE A 25 -6.70 -13.85 10.51
CA ILE A 25 -6.48 -13.87 11.97
C ILE A 25 -5.76 -12.59 12.42
N ASN A 26 -4.73 -12.14 11.68
CA ASN A 26 -4.01 -10.91 12.00
C ASN A 26 -4.92 -9.68 11.88
N VAL A 27 -5.73 -9.60 10.83
CA VAL A 27 -6.71 -8.52 10.64
C VAL A 27 -7.71 -8.51 11.79
N ALA A 28 -8.31 -9.66 12.13
CA ALA A 28 -9.28 -9.74 13.23
C ALA A 28 -8.68 -9.32 14.58
N ARG A 29 -7.42 -9.70 14.85
CA ARG A 29 -6.70 -9.29 16.06
C ARG A 29 -6.40 -7.79 16.12
N ARG A 30 -6.12 -7.16 14.98
CA ARG A 30 -5.73 -5.74 14.90
C ARG A 30 -6.89 -4.79 14.63
N ALA A 31 -8.03 -5.31 14.18
CA ALA A 31 -9.22 -4.52 13.86
C ALA A 31 -9.64 -3.53 14.97
N PRO A 32 -9.61 -3.91 16.27
CA PRO A 32 -9.96 -2.97 17.35
C PRO A 32 -8.99 -1.79 17.49
N GLU A 33 -7.73 -1.96 17.08
CA GLU A 33 -6.65 -0.96 17.18
C GLU A 33 -6.51 -0.12 15.90
N ILE A 34 -7.30 -0.38 14.85
CA ILE A 34 -7.13 0.26 13.54
C ILE A 34 -7.17 1.78 13.63
N SER A 35 -8.05 2.36 14.44
CA SER A 35 -8.14 3.82 14.60
C SER A 35 -6.86 4.40 15.20
N GLU A 36 -6.24 3.71 16.15
CA GLU A 36 -4.99 4.14 16.78
C GLU A 36 -3.81 3.97 15.83
N LEU A 37 -3.77 2.89 15.05
CA LEU A 37 -2.75 2.68 14.02
C LEU A 37 -2.80 3.74 12.93
N LEU A 38 -4.01 4.17 12.53
CA LEU A 38 -4.20 5.22 11.53
C LEU A 38 -3.93 6.62 12.09
N ALA A 39 -4.28 6.88 13.35
CA ALA A 39 -4.08 8.18 14.00
C ALA A 39 -2.65 8.38 14.54
N GLY A 40 -1.99 7.30 14.95
CA GLY A 40 -0.64 7.27 15.54
C GLY A 40 0.47 6.92 14.55
N GLY A 41 0.18 6.97 13.24
CA GLY A 41 1.14 6.64 12.19
C GLY A 41 2.49 7.33 12.37
N GLY A 42 3.56 6.58 12.11
CA GLY A 42 4.92 7.11 12.20
C GLY A 42 5.19 8.19 11.15
N GLY A 43 6.34 8.84 11.25
CA GLY A 43 6.74 9.88 10.28
C GLY A 43 6.69 9.38 8.83
N ASP A 44 7.08 8.13 8.58
CA ASP A 44 7.02 7.50 7.26
C ASP A 44 5.59 7.24 6.78
N ASP A 45 4.68 6.82 7.67
CA ASP A 45 3.28 6.56 7.32
C ASP A 45 2.59 7.87 6.91
N LEU A 46 2.80 8.93 7.69
CA LEU A 46 2.27 10.26 7.39
C LEU A 46 2.87 10.83 6.11
N MET A 47 4.18 10.66 5.92
CA MET A 47 4.88 11.08 4.71
C MET A 47 4.35 10.33 3.49
N ARG A 48 4.11 9.02 3.60
CA ARG A 48 3.54 8.21 2.51
C ARG A 48 2.14 8.67 2.16
N LEU A 49 1.29 8.91 3.18
CA LEU A 49 -0.05 9.42 2.97
C LEU A 49 -0.03 10.79 2.27
N GLN A 50 0.88 11.69 2.66
CA GLN A 50 1.05 12.97 1.97
C GLN A 50 1.49 12.78 0.52
N GLN A 51 2.43 11.88 0.25
CA GLN A 51 2.92 11.59 -1.10
C GLN A 51 1.83 11.03 -2.03
N VAL A 52 0.90 10.22 -1.49
CA VAL A 52 -0.29 9.75 -2.22
C VAL A 52 -1.26 10.90 -2.49
N ARG A 53 -1.48 11.78 -1.51
CA ARG A 53 -2.35 12.95 -1.66
C ARG A 53 -1.83 13.95 -2.69
N ASP A 54 -0.53 14.21 -2.71
CA ASP A 54 0.08 15.12 -3.69
C ASP A 54 -0.06 14.56 -5.12
N TRP A 55 0.11 13.24 -5.30
CA TRP A 55 -0.17 12.56 -6.57
C TRP A 55 -1.64 12.64 -6.99
N LEU A 56 -2.57 12.30 -6.10
CA LEU A 56 -4.01 12.44 -6.37
C LEU A 56 -4.41 13.91 -6.61
N GLY A 57 -3.66 14.85 -6.05
CA GLY A 57 -3.79 16.30 -6.25
C GLY A 57 -3.18 16.83 -7.55
N GLY A 58 -2.62 15.96 -8.40
CA GLY A 58 -2.13 16.32 -9.74
C GLY A 58 -0.60 16.29 -9.91
N GLN A 59 0.17 15.89 -8.89
CA GLN A 59 1.60 15.62 -9.09
C GLN A 59 1.79 14.48 -10.10
N SER A 60 2.84 14.56 -10.94
CA SER A 60 3.09 13.55 -11.97
C SER A 60 3.34 12.17 -11.37
N TRP A 61 2.95 11.11 -12.08
CA TRP A 61 3.22 9.73 -11.69
C TRP A 61 4.72 9.46 -11.48
N PHE A 62 5.60 10.03 -12.30
CA PHE A 62 7.05 9.82 -12.19
C PHE A 62 7.73 10.81 -11.26
N ASP A 63 6.98 11.73 -10.65
CA ASP A 63 7.51 12.66 -9.67
C ASP A 63 7.22 12.13 -8.26
N THR A 64 8.27 11.66 -7.58
CA THR A 64 8.24 11.21 -6.18
C THR A 64 8.89 12.22 -5.23
N THR A 65 9.10 13.45 -5.69
CA THR A 65 9.70 14.52 -4.89
C THR A 65 8.69 15.00 -3.86
N GLN A 66 9.10 15.05 -2.59
CA GLN A 66 8.33 15.72 -1.56
C GLN A 66 8.82 17.16 -1.39
N TYR A 67 8.07 18.10 -1.95
CA TYR A 67 8.39 19.53 -1.91
C TYR A 67 8.20 20.18 -0.54
N ARG A 68 7.50 19.52 0.39
CA ARG A 68 7.36 20.00 1.79
C ARG A 68 8.62 19.74 2.62
N ILE A 69 9.56 18.95 2.11
CA ILE A 69 10.88 18.73 2.72
C ILE A 69 11.87 19.56 1.92
N LEU A 70 12.61 20.47 2.57
CA LEU A 70 13.57 21.37 1.92
C LEU A 70 12.95 22.20 0.77
N PRO A 71 11.95 23.05 1.03
CA PRO A 71 11.39 23.91 -0.02
C PRO A 71 12.38 25.02 -0.44
N PRO A 72 12.43 25.38 -1.74
CA PRO A 72 11.61 24.87 -2.84
C PRO A 72 12.16 23.60 -3.52
N GLU A 73 13.39 23.18 -3.23
CA GLU A 73 14.08 22.11 -3.95
C GLU A 73 13.36 20.76 -3.84
N GLY A 74 12.79 20.46 -2.68
CA GLY A 74 12.18 19.18 -2.39
C GLY A 74 13.20 18.07 -2.12
N VAL A 75 12.71 16.91 -1.73
CA VAL A 75 13.53 15.69 -1.61
C VAL A 75 12.91 14.57 -2.42
N SER A 76 13.68 13.98 -3.34
CA SER A 76 13.29 12.78 -4.06
C SER A 76 13.15 11.62 -3.09
N ILE A 77 11.93 11.10 -2.95
CA ILE A 77 11.67 9.93 -2.12
C ILE A 77 11.80 8.67 -2.98
N HIS A 78 12.52 7.68 -2.48
CA HIS A 78 12.85 6.43 -3.20
C HIS A 78 11.68 5.42 -3.27
N TRP A 79 10.48 5.82 -2.86
CA TRP A 79 9.33 4.94 -2.78
C TRP A 79 8.66 4.73 -4.14
N SER A 80 8.14 3.51 -4.35
CA SER A 80 7.49 3.14 -5.59
C SER A 80 6.02 3.56 -5.63
N ARG A 81 5.60 4.21 -6.73
CA ARG A 81 4.18 4.58 -6.99
C ARG A 81 3.23 3.38 -7.10
N TYR A 82 3.72 2.18 -7.36
CA TYR A 82 2.85 0.99 -7.39
C TYR A 82 2.21 0.69 -6.03
N VAL A 83 2.92 0.99 -4.93
CA VAL A 83 2.35 0.87 -3.57
C VAL A 83 1.33 1.98 -3.33
N ASP A 84 1.62 3.19 -3.81
CA ASP A 84 0.73 4.35 -3.67
C ASP A 84 -0.60 4.13 -4.41
N LEU A 85 -0.60 3.42 -5.54
CA LEU A 85 -1.83 2.99 -6.22
C LEU A 85 -2.70 2.12 -5.31
N GLY A 86 -2.08 1.16 -4.61
CA GLY A 86 -2.78 0.32 -3.64
C GLY A 86 -3.39 1.13 -2.50
N ILE A 87 -2.64 2.09 -1.97
CA ILE A 87 -3.13 2.99 -0.92
C ILE A 87 -4.27 3.87 -1.45
N ALA A 88 -4.12 4.46 -2.64
CA ALA A 88 -5.14 5.29 -3.27
C ALA A 88 -6.45 4.53 -3.53
N ALA A 89 -6.37 3.24 -3.88
CA ALA A 89 -7.54 2.38 -4.08
C ALA A 89 -8.40 2.24 -2.82
N PHE A 90 -7.83 2.40 -1.62
CA PHE A 90 -8.58 2.47 -0.37
C PHE A 90 -8.94 3.91 0.01
N LEU A 91 -8.00 4.84 -0.15
CA LEU A 91 -8.16 6.24 0.28
C LEU A 91 -9.28 6.96 -0.47
N VAL A 92 -9.38 6.77 -1.80
CA VAL A 92 -10.36 7.47 -2.64
C VAL A 92 -11.80 7.06 -2.32
N PRO A 93 -12.16 5.76 -2.23
CA PRO A 93 -13.51 5.38 -1.81
C PRO A 93 -13.82 5.77 -0.36
N ALA A 94 -12.82 5.68 0.53
CA ALA A 94 -13.01 6.02 1.94
C ALA A 94 -13.25 7.53 2.16
N SER A 95 -12.77 8.40 1.26
CA SER A 95 -13.01 9.85 1.35
C SER A 95 -14.36 10.30 0.81
N TRP A 96 -15.19 9.38 0.31
CA TRP A 96 -16.56 9.66 -0.15
C TRP A 96 -17.62 9.53 0.94
N PHE A 97 -17.22 9.12 2.14
CA PHE A 97 -18.05 8.99 3.33
C PHE A 97 -17.61 10.01 4.39
#